data_AF-A0A512H401-F1
#
_entry.id   AF-A0A512H401-F1
#
_cell.length_a   1.000
_cell.length_b   1.000
_cell.length_c   1.000
_cell.angle_alpha   90.00
_cell.angle_beta   90.00
_cell.angle_gamma   90.00
#
_symmetry.space_group_name_H-M   'P 1'
#
loop_
_entity.id
_entity.type
_entity.pdbx_description
1 polymer ?
#
loop_
_entity_poly.entity_id
_entity_poly.type
_entity_poly.pdbx_seq_one_letter_code
_entity_poly.pdbx_strand_id
1 'polypeptide(L)'
;MHALSFDTHASVKRMRAVGLTEGQAETLTDLLRDAQAAAVGDLATKADLVPLATDGQALKADVQSLKGDVQVLKEDVRGLKADVQVLKADVQGLKEDVQVLKEDVRGLKADVQVLKADMQGLKGDVQALKEDVRGLKGALEAVETTLRSEIKGGAATLRSEIREVETTLRSEIREVETTLRGEIHELETTLRSEIHGVETTLRGEIRDVETRLEARIKTEIADAKTDLMKWMVATMLVQTGLILGLMKLFA
;
A
#
# COMPACT_ATOMS: atom_id res chain seq x y z
N MET A 1 -66.48 -82.12 66.86
CA MET A 1 -66.52 -83.61 66.80
C MET A 1 -67.96 -84.02 67.04
N HIS A 2 -68.52 -84.96 66.28
CA HIS A 2 -69.59 -85.75 66.87
C HIS A 2 -68.89 -86.59 67.93
N ALA A 3 -69.05 -86.22 69.21
CA ALA A 3 -68.66 -87.12 70.27
C ALA A 3 -69.45 -88.42 70.01
N LEU A 4 -68.75 -89.51 69.72
CA LEU A 4 -69.33 -90.85 69.80
C LEU A 4 -69.74 -91.01 71.26
N SER A 5 -71.00 -90.68 71.58
CA SER A 5 -71.51 -90.74 72.94
C SER A 5 -71.56 -92.21 73.33
N PHE A 6 -70.60 -92.63 74.16
CA PHE A 6 -70.61 -93.95 74.75
C PHE A 6 -71.70 -93.98 75.82
N ASP A 7 -72.85 -94.57 75.48
CA ASP A 7 -73.97 -94.70 76.39
C ASP A 7 -73.66 -95.79 77.43
N THR A 8 -73.17 -95.33 78.58
CA THR A 8 -72.80 -96.18 79.72
C THR A 8 -73.99 -96.95 80.25
N HIS A 9 -75.19 -96.35 80.28
CA HIS A 9 -76.39 -96.99 80.79
C HIS A 9 -76.88 -98.13 79.88
N ALA A 10 -76.94 -97.89 78.57
CA ALA A 10 -77.30 -98.92 77.60
C ALA A 10 -76.27 -100.07 77.54
N SER A 11 -75.00 -99.77 77.82
CA SER A 11 -73.91 -100.76 77.85
C SER A 11 -74.00 -101.66 79.09
N VAL A 12 -74.20 -101.09 80.28
CA VAL A 12 -74.45 -101.83 81.54
C VAL A 12 -75.69 -102.71 81.41
N LYS A 13 -76.81 -102.18 80.89
CA LYS A 13 -78.06 -102.95 80.72
C LYS A 13 -77.87 -104.17 79.81
N ARG A 14 -77.11 -104.02 78.71
CA ARG A 14 -76.78 -105.12 77.80
C ARG A 14 -75.89 -106.16 78.46
N MET A 15 -74.85 -105.75 79.18
CA MET A 15 -73.96 -106.68 79.90
C MET A 15 -74.71 -107.47 80.98
N ARG A 16 -75.64 -106.83 81.70
CA ARG A 16 -76.52 -107.54 82.64
C ARG A 16 -77.44 -108.54 81.97
N ALA A 17 -77.97 -108.23 80.78
CA ALA A 17 -78.84 -109.13 80.03
C ALA A 17 -78.14 -110.44 79.60
N VAL A 18 -76.80 -110.45 79.54
CA VAL A 18 -75.99 -111.64 79.25
C VAL A 18 -75.45 -112.34 80.51
N GLY A 19 -75.92 -111.94 81.71
CA GLY A 19 -75.66 -112.64 82.97
C GLY A 19 -74.57 -112.04 83.85
N LEU A 20 -74.00 -110.87 83.51
CA LEU A 20 -73.08 -110.16 84.42
C LEU A 20 -73.83 -109.53 85.60
N THR A 21 -73.19 -109.53 86.79
CA THR A 21 -73.73 -108.78 87.93
C THR A 21 -73.61 -107.28 87.69
N GLU A 22 -74.39 -106.48 88.43
CA GLU A 22 -74.39 -105.02 88.30
C GLU A 22 -72.99 -104.43 88.48
N GLY A 23 -72.27 -104.83 89.54
CA GLY A 23 -70.90 -104.37 89.77
C GLY A 23 -69.89 -104.83 88.71
N GLN A 24 -70.07 -106.03 88.14
CA GLN A 24 -69.21 -106.50 87.03
C GLN A 24 -69.47 -105.72 85.73
N ALA A 25 -70.73 -105.44 85.42
CA ALA A 25 -71.13 -104.67 84.25
C ALA A 25 -70.69 -103.20 84.35
N GLU A 26 -70.77 -102.59 85.54
CA GLU A 26 -70.27 -101.24 85.82
C GLU A 26 -68.74 -101.17 85.66
N THR A 27 -68.01 -102.10 86.28
CA THR A 27 -66.54 -102.13 86.20
C THR A 27 -66.03 -102.28 84.77
N LEU A 28 -66.64 -103.18 83.96
CA LEU A 28 -66.27 -103.35 82.56
C LEU A 28 -66.64 -102.13 81.71
N THR A 29 -67.77 -101.48 82.01
CA THR A 29 -68.19 -100.25 81.32
C THR A 29 -67.26 -99.08 81.65
N ASP A 30 -66.80 -98.97 82.89
CA ASP A 30 -65.80 -97.97 83.32
C ASP A 30 -64.45 -98.22 82.64
N LEU A 31 -63.98 -99.47 82.57
CA LEU A 31 -62.71 -99.81 81.93
C LEU A 31 -62.74 -99.55 80.42
N LEU A 32 -63.89 -99.81 79.76
CA LEU A 32 -64.12 -99.46 78.37
C LEU A 32 -64.22 -97.94 78.16
N ARG A 33 -64.87 -97.21 79.08
CA ARG A 33 -64.94 -95.74 79.06
C ARG A 33 -63.55 -95.14 79.21
N ASP A 34 -62.74 -95.62 80.13
CA ASP A 34 -61.41 -95.10 80.42
C ASP A 34 -60.43 -95.43 79.28
N ALA A 35 -60.54 -96.63 78.68
CA ALA A 35 -59.80 -96.98 77.46
C ALA A 35 -60.22 -96.12 76.26
N GLN A 36 -61.52 -95.82 76.11
CA GLN A 36 -62.03 -94.91 75.08
C GLN A 36 -61.59 -93.46 75.34
N ALA A 37 -61.54 -93.04 76.61
CA ALA A 37 -61.07 -91.71 77.00
C ALA A 37 -59.56 -91.55 76.75
N ALA A 38 -58.75 -92.57 77.05
CA ALA A 38 -57.32 -92.59 76.75
C ALA A 38 -57.05 -92.61 75.24
N ALA A 39 -57.78 -93.43 74.48
CA ALA A 39 -57.63 -93.52 73.03
C ALA A 39 -58.08 -92.24 72.27
N VAL A 40 -59.02 -91.47 72.83
CA VAL A 40 -59.53 -90.24 72.22
C VAL A 40 -58.87 -88.98 72.80
N GLY A 41 -58.29 -89.04 74.00
CA GLY A 41 -57.67 -87.91 74.69
C GLY A 41 -56.36 -87.42 74.06
N ASP A 42 -55.57 -88.31 73.46
CA ASP A 42 -54.30 -87.97 72.81
C ASP A 42 -54.45 -87.62 71.31
N LEU A 43 -55.67 -87.73 70.77
CA LEU A 43 -55.93 -87.37 69.37
C LEU A 43 -56.02 -85.84 69.24
N ALA A 44 -55.31 -85.29 68.25
CA ALA A 44 -55.46 -83.89 67.87
C ALA A 44 -56.94 -83.58 67.58
N THR A 45 -57.48 -82.60 68.30
CA THR A 45 -58.85 -82.16 68.10
C THR A 45 -58.95 -81.28 66.86
N LYS A 46 -60.17 -81.05 66.36
CA LYS A 46 -60.39 -80.07 65.28
C LYS A 46 -59.86 -78.68 65.65
N ALA A 47 -59.89 -78.32 66.94
CA ALA A 47 -59.37 -77.05 67.43
C ALA A 47 -57.84 -76.98 67.32
N ASP A 48 -57.13 -78.06 67.63
CA ASP A 48 -55.66 -78.15 67.50
C ASP A 48 -55.19 -78.07 66.04
N LEU A 49 -56.05 -78.46 65.10
CA LEU A 49 -55.79 -78.35 63.66
C LEU A 49 -56.11 -76.97 63.07
N VAL A 50 -56.89 -76.12 63.75
CA VAL A 50 -57.22 -74.78 63.25
C VAL A 50 -55.96 -73.91 63.10
N PRO A 51 -55.06 -73.77 64.09
CA PRO A 51 -53.83 -72.99 63.95
C PRO A 51 -52.96 -73.44 62.78
N LEU A 52 -52.77 -74.75 62.60
CA LEU A 52 -52.02 -75.32 61.47
C LEU A 52 -52.63 -74.97 60.11
N ALA A 53 -53.96 -74.97 60.01
CA ALA A 53 -54.66 -74.56 58.79
C ALA A 53 -54.50 -73.06 58.53
N THR A 54 -54.55 -72.23 59.58
CA THR A 54 -54.32 -70.78 59.51
C THR A 54 -52.89 -70.47 59.07
N ASP A 55 -51.89 -71.09 59.68
CA ASP A 55 -50.47 -70.94 59.29
C ASP A 55 -50.23 -71.42 57.86
N GLY A 56 -50.86 -72.53 57.45
CA GLY A 56 -50.81 -73.02 56.08
C GLY A 56 -51.41 -72.04 55.06
N GLN A 57 -52.48 -71.33 55.43
CA GLN A 57 -53.05 -70.25 54.61
C GLN A 57 -52.13 -69.02 54.56
N ALA A 58 -51.54 -68.64 55.69
CA ALA A 58 -50.59 -67.53 55.77
C ALA A 58 -49.34 -67.80 54.91
N LEU A 59 -48.74 -68.98 55.05
CA LEU A 59 -47.58 -69.39 54.25
C LEU A 59 -47.89 -69.40 52.75
N LYS A 60 -49.11 -69.81 52.37
CA LYS A 60 -49.55 -69.75 50.97
C LYS A 60 -49.62 -68.31 50.47
N ALA A 61 -50.09 -67.37 51.29
CA ALA A 61 -50.13 -65.95 50.95
C ALA A 61 -48.70 -65.39 50.78
N ASP A 62 -47.80 -65.69 51.73
CA ASP A 62 -46.39 -65.26 51.68
C ASP A 62 -45.69 -65.78 50.41
N VAL A 63 -45.91 -67.05 50.06
CA VAL A 63 -45.36 -67.65 48.83
C VAL A 63 -45.90 -66.96 47.57
N GLN A 64 -47.18 -66.56 47.55
CA GLN A 64 -47.72 -65.78 46.43
C GLN A 64 -47.11 -64.37 46.37
N SER A 65 -46.94 -63.71 47.51
CA SER A 65 -46.27 -62.41 47.59
C SER A 65 -44.84 -62.48 47.07
N LEU A 66 -44.05 -63.45 47.57
CA LEU A 66 -42.66 -63.66 47.17
C LEU A 66 -42.55 -63.93 45.66
N LYS A 67 -43.51 -64.66 45.09
CA LYS A 67 -43.57 -64.90 43.65
C LYS A 67 -43.77 -63.59 42.86
N GLY A 68 -44.58 -62.68 43.38
CA GLY A 68 -44.77 -61.33 42.83
C GLY A 68 -43.46 -60.53 42.89
N ASP A 69 -42.82 -60.47 44.05
CA ASP A 69 -41.54 -59.74 44.23
C ASP A 69 -40.45 -60.28 43.30
N VAL A 70 -40.38 -61.61 43.13
CA VAL A 70 -39.44 -62.24 42.18
C VAL A 70 -39.76 -61.90 40.72
N GLN A 71 -41.02 -61.67 40.37
CA GLN A 71 -41.38 -61.20 39.03
C GLN A 71 -40.95 -59.75 38.80
N VAL A 72 -41.22 -58.86 39.76
CA VAL A 72 -40.77 -57.46 39.70
C VAL A 72 -39.26 -57.37 39.60
N LEU A 73 -38.53 -58.11 40.45
CA LEU A 73 -37.06 -58.13 40.41
C LEU A 73 -36.50 -58.61 39.06
N LYS A 74 -37.19 -59.54 38.39
CA LYS A 74 -36.79 -59.97 37.03
C LYS A 74 -36.98 -58.87 36.00
N GLU A 75 -38.02 -58.06 36.14
CA GLU A 75 -38.26 -56.91 35.26
C GLU A 75 -37.23 -55.81 35.51
N ASP A 76 -36.94 -55.48 36.76
CA ASP A 76 -35.90 -54.51 37.14
C ASP A 76 -34.52 -54.93 36.61
N VAL A 77 -34.15 -56.22 36.75
CA VAL A 77 -32.89 -56.75 36.22
C VAL A 77 -32.84 -56.67 34.69
N ARG A 78 -33.98 -56.84 34.00
CA ARG A 78 -34.05 -56.65 32.55
C ARG A 78 -33.89 -55.18 32.17
N GLY A 79 -34.53 -54.26 32.90
CA GLY A 79 -34.40 -52.82 32.72
C GLY A 79 -32.95 -52.36 32.89
N LEU A 80 -32.32 -52.73 34.02
CA LEU A 80 -30.93 -52.41 34.30
C LEU A 80 -29.98 -52.94 33.22
N LYS A 81 -30.27 -54.14 32.68
CA LYS A 81 -29.48 -54.69 31.58
C LYS A 81 -29.61 -53.86 30.31
N ALA A 82 -30.79 -53.32 30.00
CA ALA A 82 -31.00 -52.43 28.86
C ALA A 82 -30.27 -51.10 29.06
N ASP A 83 -30.40 -50.48 30.23
CA ASP A 83 -29.72 -49.21 30.56
C ASP A 83 -28.20 -49.35 30.46
N VAL A 84 -27.64 -50.47 30.93
CA VAL A 84 -26.20 -50.76 30.81
C VAL A 84 -25.76 -50.87 29.33
N GLN A 85 -26.60 -51.39 28.44
CA GLN A 85 -26.27 -51.44 27.01
C GLN A 85 -26.30 -50.06 26.37
N VAL A 86 -27.29 -49.22 26.72
CA VAL A 86 -27.37 -47.82 26.25
C VAL A 86 -26.15 -47.04 26.75
N LEU A 87 -25.84 -47.12 28.03
CA LEU A 87 -24.68 -46.45 28.61
C LEU A 87 -23.36 -46.87 27.93
N LYS A 88 -23.25 -48.14 27.54
CA LYS A 88 -22.07 -48.63 26.81
C LYS A 88 -21.96 -48.01 25.41
N ALA A 89 -23.09 -47.83 24.72
CA ALA A 89 -23.13 -47.17 23.42
C ALA A 89 -22.79 -45.68 23.55
N ASP A 90 -23.36 -44.99 24.53
CA ASP A 90 -23.07 -43.57 24.79
C ASP A 90 -21.59 -43.35 25.13
N VAL A 91 -21.01 -44.22 25.96
CA VAL A 91 -19.57 -44.18 26.28
C VAL A 91 -18.70 -44.45 25.05
N GLN A 92 -19.17 -45.27 24.10
CA GLN A 92 -18.46 -45.47 22.84
C GLN A 92 -18.55 -44.23 21.95
N GLY A 93 -19.73 -43.64 21.78
CA GLY A 93 -19.91 -42.39 21.02
C GLY A 93 -19.06 -41.25 21.57
N LEU A 94 -19.05 -41.08 22.90
CA LEU A 94 -18.22 -40.06 23.54
C LEU A 94 -16.72 -40.27 23.31
N LYS A 95 -16.25 -41.53 23.19
CA LYS A 95 -14.85 -41.80 22.85
C LYS A 95 -14.53 -41.40 21.42
N GLU A 96 -15.45 -41.62 20.49
CA GLU A 96 -15.31 -41.23 19.08
C GLU A 96 -15.29 -39.69 18.96
N ASP A 97 -16.22 -38.99 19.59
CA ASP A 97 -16.27 -37.52 19.63
C ASP A 97 -14.97 -36.92 20.22
N VAL A 98 -14.45 -37.51 21.29
CA VAL A 98 -13.17 -37.09 21.89
C VAL A 98 -11.99 -37.33 20.96
N GLN A 99 -12.03 -38.34 20.09
CA GLN A 99 -10.99 -38.55 19.07
C GLN A 99 -11.06 -37.48 17.99
N VAL A 100 -12.25 -37.20 17.45
CA VAL A 100 -12.46 -36.14 16.45
C VAL A 100 -12.01 -34.79 17.00
N LEU A 101 -12.42 -34.45 18.22
CA LEU A 101 -12.03 -33.19 18.86
C LEU A 101 -10.49 -33.06 19.02
N LYS A 102 -9.79 -34.17 19.27
CA LYS A 102 -8.31 -34.16 19.33
C LYS A 102 -7.69 -33.88 17.97
N GLU A 103 -8.29 -34.38 16.89
CA GLU A 103 -7.83 -34.12 15.53
C GLU A 103 -8.09 -32.67 15.13
N ASP A 104 -9.28 -32.14 15.41
CA ASP A 104 -9.62 -30.73 15.16
C ASP A 104 -8.69 -29.79 15.91
N VAL A 105 -8.40 -30.06 17.19
CA VAL A 105 -7.46 -29.26 17.99
C VAL A 105 -6.03 -29.33 17.41
N ARG A 106 -5.62 -30.47 16.84
CA ARG A 106 -4.32 -30.59 16.15
C ARG A 106 -4.31 -29.78 14.85
N GLY A 107 -5.39 -29.83 14.06
CA GLY A 107 -5.57 -29.04 12.84
C GLY A 107 -5.50 -27.55 13.13
N LEU A 108 -6.29 -27.07 14.09
CA LEU A 108 -6.30 -25.67 14.50
C LEU A 108 -4.91 -25.20 14.98
N LYS A 109 -4.18 -26.06 15.71
CA LYS A 109 -2.81 -25.74 16.12
C LYS A 109 -1.87 -25.60 14.94
N ALA A 110 -2.01 -26.41 13.89
CA ALA A 110 -1.21 -26.29 12.67
C ALA A 110 -1.54 -25.00 11.91
N ASP A 111 -2.82 -24.69 11.74
CA ASP A 111 -3.29 -23.47 11.06
C ASP A 111 -2.78 -22.20 11.77
N VAL A 112 -2.81 -22.18 13.11
CA VAL A 112 -2.26 -21.06 13.90
C VAL A 112 -0.75 -20.90 13.69
N GLN A 113 0.01 -21.99 13.49
CA GLN A 113 1.44 -21.90 13.21
C GLN A 113 1.71 -21.34 11.80
N VAL A 114 0.93 -21.78 10.80
CA VAL A 114 1.02 -21.24 9.43
C VAL A 114 0.70 -19.75 9.44
N LEU A 115 -0.41 -19.35 10.06
CA LEU A 115 -0.81 -17.94 10.15
C LEU A 115 0.25 -17.08 10.83
N LYS A 116 0.95 -17.63 11.83
CA LYS A 116 2.06 -16.94 12.50
C LYS A 116 3.26 -16.75 11.57
N ALA A 117 3.59 -17.76 10.77
CA ALA A 117 4.65 -17.67 9.77
C ALA A 117 4.32 -16.64 8.68
N ASP A 118 3.10 -16.67 8.15
CA ASP A 118 2.62 -15.73 7.14
C ASP A 118 2.66 -14.29 7.66
N MET A 119 2.22 -14.05 8.92
CA MET A 119 2.30 -12.74 9.56
C MET A 119 3.74 -12.25 9.73
N GLN A 120 4.69 -13.15 9.99
CA GLN A 120 6.12 -12.81 10.05
C GLN A 120 6.66 -12.47 8.66
N GLY A 121 6.28 -13.23 7.63
CA GLY A 121 6.64 -12.94 6.23
C GLY A 121 6.14 -11.58 5.79
N LEU A 122 4.84 -11.31 6.00
CA LEU A 122 4.21 -10.03 5.66
C LEU A 122 4.89 -8.84 6.37
N LYS A 123 5.30 -9.03 7.64
CA LYS A 123 6.05 -8.00 8.37
C LYS A 123 7.41 -7.72 7.72
N GLY A 124 8.08 -8.75 7.21
CA GLY A 124 9.32 -8.62 6.46
C GLY A 124 9.10 -7.86 5.15
N ASP A 125 8.10 -8.23 4.37
CA ASP A 125 7.76 -7.58 3.09
C ASP A 125 7.44 -6.09 3.29
N VAL A 126 6.69 -5.75 4.33
CA VAL A 126 6.37 -4.35 4.67
C VAL A 126 7.63 -3.55 5.05
N GLN A 127 8.60 -4.18 5.72
CA GLN A 127 9.88 -3.54 6.05
C GLN A 127 10.72 -3.29 4.78
N ALA A 128 10.84 -4.28 3.90
CA ALA A 128 11.55 -4.15 2.63
C ALA A 128 10.92 -3.05 1.76
N LEU A 129 9.59 -3.03 1.63
CA LEU A 129 8.89 -1.99 0.87
C LEU A 129 9.15 -0.58 1.43
N LYS A 130 9.25 -0.44 2.75
CA LYS A 130 9.56 0.84 3.40
C LYS A 130 10.98 1.31 3.08
N GLU A 131 11.93 0.38 3.00
CA GLU A 131 13.31 0.67 2.59
C GLU A 131 13.38 1.07 1.12
N ASP A 132 12.70 0.35 0.24
CA ASP A 132 12.61 0.68 -1.20
C ASP A 132 12.03 2.07 -1.42
N VAL A 133 10.92 2.42 -0.76
CA VAL A 133 10.30 3.74 -0.84
C VAL A 133 11.26 4.84 -0.36
N ARG A 134 12.03 4.58 0.70
CA ARG A 134 13.05 5.53 1.19
C ARG A 134 14.18 5.68 0.18
N GLY A 135 14.63 4.60 -0.44
CA GLY A 135 15.64 4.59 -1.49
C GLY A 135 15.19 5.40 -2.71
N LEU A 136 13.97 5.16 -3.19
CA LEU A 136 13.38 5.90 -4.31
C LEU A 136 13.25 7.39 -4.03
N LYS A 137 12.85 7.76 -2.81
CA LYS A 137 12.78 9.16 -2.40
C LYS A 137 14.17 9.83 -2.45
N GLY A 138 15.20 9.16 -1.94
CA GLY A 138 16.58 9.67 -2.00
C GLY A 138 17.10 9.79 -3.43
N ALA A 139 16.81 8.82 -4.30
CA ALA A 139 17.17 8.88 -5.71
C ALA A 139 16.48 10.05 -6.43
N LEU A 140 15.20 10.30 -6.13
CA LEU A 140 14.46 11.43 -6.70
C LEU A 140 15.05 12.78 -6.28
N GLU A 141 15.38 12.95 -4.99
CA GLU A 141 16.05 14.15 -4.47
C GLU A 141 17.42 14.37 -5.14
N ALA A 142 18.18 13.30 -5.39
CA ALA A 142 19.46 13.37 -6.10
C ALA A 142 19.31 13.80 -7.57
N VAL A 143 18.28 13.29 -8.26
CA VAL A 143 17.97 13.70 -9.64
C VAL A 143 17.55 15.17 -9.68
N GLU A 144 16.67 15.61 -8.79
CA GLU A 144 16.21 16.99 -8.72
C GLU A 144 17.38 17.97 -8.50
N THR A 145 18.25 17.65 -7.55
CA THR A 145 19.43 18.48 -7.25
C THR A 145 20.42 18.53 -8.41
N THR A 146 20.66 17.41 -9.08
CA THR A 146 21.52 17.32 -10.26
C THR A 146 20.98 18.17 -11.41
N LEU A 147 19.72 17.95 -11.80
CA LEU A 147 19.07 18.71 -12.87
C LEU A 147 19.05 20.20 -12.59
N ARG A 148 18.76 20.61 -11.33
CA ARG A 148 18.77 22.02 -10.94
C ARG A 148 20.16 22.63 -11.09
N SER A 149 21.21 21.90 -10.73
CA SER A 149 22.60 22.34 -10.88
C SER A 149 22.99 22.47 -12.34
N GLU A 150 22.71 21.45 -13.16
CA GLU A 150 23.01 21.43 -14.59
C GLU A 150 22.31 22.56 -15.34
N ILE A 151 21.01 22.76 -15.10
CA ILE A 151 20.24 23.84 -15.73
C ILE A 151 20.81 25.20 -15.34
N LYS A 152 21.13 25.41 -14.06
CA LYS A 152 21.71 26.68 -13.58
C LYS A 152 23.09 26.93 -14.18
N GLY A 153 23.93 25.90 -14.24
CA GLY A 153 25.28 25.96 -14.82
C GLY A 153 25.24 26.24 -16.32
N GLY A 154 24.39 25.51 -17.07
CA GLY A 154 24.18 25.72 -18.49
C GLY A 154 23.67 27.13 -18.80
N ALA A 155 22.68 27.62 -18.04
CA ALA A 155 22.16 28.98 -18.21
C ALA A 155 23.22 30.05 -17.91
N ALA A 156 24.10 29.84 -16.92
CA ALA A 156 25.19 30.76 -16.62
C ALA A 156 26.24 30.79 -17.76
N THR A 157 26.58 29.62 -18.30
CA THR A 157 27.52 29.46 -19.42
C THR A 157 27.00 30.17 -20.66
N LEU A 158 25.77 29.88 -21.08
CA LEU A 158 25.13 30.54 -22.23
C LEU A 158 25.06 32.06 -22.07
N ARG A 159 24.75 32.57 -20.86
CA ARG A 159 24.77 34.01 -20.60
C ARG A 159 26.17 34.62 -20.74
N SER A 160 27.22 33.88 -20.38
CA SER A 160 28.60 34.33 -20.54
C SER A 160 28.97 34.40 -22.01
N GLU A 161 28.70 33.33 -22.76
CA GLU A 161 28.98 33.25 -24.21
C GLU A 161 28.24 34.35 -24.98
N ILE A 162 26.95 34.59 -24.69
CA ILE A 162 26.18 35.68 -25.31
C ILE A 162 26.82 37.04 -25.03
N ARG A 163 27.26 37.28 -23.79
CA ARG A 163 27.91 38.56 -23.44
C ARG A 163 29.24 38.73 -24.15
N GLU A 164 30.04 37.67 -24.24
CA GLU A 164 31.33 37.70 -24.94
C GLU A 164 31.15 38.04 -26.42
N VAL A 165 30.20 37.37 -27.09
CA VAL A 165 29.82 37.68 -28.48
C VAL A 165 29.36 39.12 -28.60
N GLU A 166 28.47 39.59 -27.73
CA GLU A 166 27.98 40.97 -27.75
C GLU A 166 29.12 41.98 -27.58
N THR A 167 30.05 41.75 -26.64
CA THR A 167 31.18 42.65 -26.41
C THR A 167 32.15 42.67 -27.58
N THR A 168 32.38 41.52 -28.21
CA THR A 168 33.26 41.39 -29.37
C THR A 168 32.68 42.14 -30.56
N LEU A 169 31.42 41.87 -30.92
CA LEU A 169 30.74 42.57 -32.01
C LEU A 169 30.68 44.08 -31.78
N ARG A 170 30.41 44.53 -30.54
CA ARG A 170 30.44 45.97 -30.21
C ARG A 170 31.83 46.58 -30.39
N SER A 171 32.90 45.83 -30.13
CA SER A 171 34.27 46.30 -30.35
C SER A 171 34.59 46.39 -31.83
N GLU A 172 34.31 45.33 -32.59
CA GLU A 172 34.53 45.27 -34.05
C GLU A 172 33.78 46.39 -34.77
N ILE A 173 32.50 46.63 -34.43
CA ILE A 173 31.71 47.72 -35.02
C ILE A 173 32.36 49.08 -34.74
N ARG A 174 32.86 49.32 -33.52
CA ARG A 174 33.54 50.58 -33.18
C ARG A 174 34.85 50.74 -33.93
N GLU A 175 35.62 49.67 -34.08
CA GLU A 175 36.89 49.69 -34.82
C GLU A 175 36.65 50.05 -36.30
N VAL A 176 35.64 49.43 -36.92
CA VAL A 176 35.21 49.78 -38.29
C VAL A 176 34.75 51.24 -38.36
N GLU A 177 33.92 51.71 -37.43
CA GLU A 177 33.43 53.10 -37.42
C GLU A 177 34.58 54.11 -37.27
N THR A 178 35.53 53.85 -36.37
CA THR A 178 36.69 54.72 -36.14
C THR A 178 37.64 54.74 -37.33
N THR A 179 37.88 53.59 -37.97
CA THR A 179 38.70 53.47 -39.17
C THR A 179 38.09 54.24 -40.33
N LEU A 180 36.81 53.99 -40.64
CA LEU A 180 36.10 54.69 -41.72
C LEU A 180 36.06 56.20 -41.49
N ARG A 181 35.81 56.64 -40.26
CA ARG A 181 35.84 58.07 -39.92
C ARG A 181 37.23 58.67 -40.15
N GLY A 182 38.30 57.93 -39.82
CA GLY A 182 39.68 58.31 -40.08
C GLY A 182 39.99 58.45 -41.56
N GLU A 183 39.67 57.43 -42.35
CA GLU A 183 39.85 57.42 -43.82
C GLU A 183 39.10 58.57 -44.50
N ILE A 184 37.85 58.82 -44.10
CA ILE A 184 37.06 59.96 -44.61
C ILE A 184 37.75 61.29 -44.29
N HIS A 185 38.26 61.47 -43.07
CA HIS A 185 38.95 62.70 -42.68
C HIS A 185 40.26 62.90 -43.44
N GLU A 186 41.04 61.84 -43.64
CA GLU A 186 42.27 61.89 -44.43
C GLU A 186 41.99 62.25 -45.90
N LEU A 187 40.95 61.65 -46.49
CA LEU A 187 40.51 62.00 -47.84
C LEU A 187 40.08 63.46 -47.94
N GLU A 188 39.29 63.96 -46.97
CA GLU A 188 38.84 65.35 -46.93
C GLU A 188 40.02 66.32 -46.82
N THR A 189 40.98 66.05 -45.93
CA THR A 189 42.18 66.89 -45.76
C THR A 189 43.07 66.89 -47.00
N THR A 190 43.25 65.72 -47.63
CA THR A 190 44.02 65.58 -48.88
C THR A 190 43.37 66.36 -50.00
N LEU A 191 42.07 66.14 -50.24
CA LEU A 191 41.32 66.85 -51.28
C LEU A 191 41.36 68.37 -51.07
N ARG A 192 41.22 68.83 -49.82
CA ARG A 192 41.33 70.26 -49.49
C ARG A 192 42.72 70.82 -49.78
N SER A 193 43.77 70.04 -49.52
CA SER A 193 45.16 70.41 -49.84
C SER A 193 45.39 70.48 -51.35
N GLU A 194 44.93 69.49 -52.11
CA GLU A 194 45.02 69.46 -53.57
C GLU A 194 44.29 70.64 -54.22
N ILE A 195 43.05 70.93 -53.79
CA ILE A 195 42.28 72.09 -54.25
C ILE A 195 43.06 73.39 -53.99
N HIS A 196 43.62 73.55 -52.79
CA HIS A 196 44.41 74.73 -52.46
C HIS A 196 45.70 74.82 -53.30
N GLY A 197 46.35 73.69 -53.59
CA GLY A 197 47.51 73.61 -54.48
C GLY A 197 47.18 74.03 -55.91
N VAL A 198 46.05 73.58 -56.45
CA VAL A 198 45.55 74.00 -57.76
C VAL A 198 45.21 75.50 -57.75
N GLU A 199 44.51 76.00 -56.73
CA GLU A 199 44.16 77.42 -56.62
C GLU A 199 45.41 78.32 -56.57
N THR A 200 46.42 77.94 -55.78
CA THR A 200 47.67 78.69 -55.67
C THR A 200 48.48 78.68 -56.97
N THR A 201 48.52 77.54 -57.67
CA THR A 201 49.18 77.41 -58.99
C THR A 201 48.49 78.28 -60.02
N LEU A 202 47.17 78.17 -60.17
CA LEU A 202 46.38 78.98 -61.10
C LEU A 202 46.53 80.47 -60.83
N ARG A 203 46.49 80.88 -59.55
CA ARG A 203 46.71 82.29 -59.17
C ARG A 203 48.14 82.75 -59.53
N GLY A 204 49.13 81.88 -59.44
CA GLY A 204 50.49 82.13 -59.90
C GLY A 204 50.56 82.33 -61.42
N GLU A 205 50.01 81.37 -62.18
CA GLU A 205 49.97 81.43 -63.65
C GLU A 205 49.24 82.69 -64.16
N ILE A 206 48.11 83.07 -63.53
CA ILE A 206 47.39 84.30 -63.87
C ILE A 206 48.27 85.53 -63.67
N ARG A 207 48.99 85.64 -62.54
CA ARG A 207 49.92 86.75 -62.30
C ARG A 207 51.08 86.78 -63.29
N ASP A 208 51.62 85.61 -63.64
CA ASP A 208 52.69 85.51 -64.65
C ASP A 208 52.19 85.95 -66.04
N VAL A 209 50.96 85.59 -66.41
CA VAL A 209 50.33 86.08 -67.63
C VAL A 209 50.13 87.59 -67.59
N GLU A 210 49.62 88.13 -66.47
CA GLU A 210 49.40 89.57 -66.26
C GLU A 210 50.71 90.36 -66.39
N THR A 211 51.76 89.95 -65.68
CA THR A 211 53.09 90.60 -65.75
C THR A 211 53.72 90.53 -67.14
N ARG A 212 53.58 89.39 -67.86
CA ARG A 212 54.05 89.26 -69.25
C ARG A 212 53.26 90.15 -70.21
N LEU A 213 51.94 90.30 -70.01
CA LEU A 213 51.11 91.20 -70.79
C LEU A 213 51.53 92.66 -70.55
N GLU A 214 51.67 93.07 -69.28
CA GLU A 214 52.15 94.42 -68.95
C GLU A 214 53.53 94.73 -69.56
N ALA A 215 54.46 93.78 -69.48
CA ALA A 215 55.79 93.92 -70.05
C ALA A 215 55.72 94.06 -71.58
N ARG A 216 54.97 93.19 -72.28
CA ARG A 216 54.79 93.28 -73.73
C ARG A 216 54.15 94.59 -74.16
N ILE A 217 53.10 95.04 -73.48
CA ILE A 217 52.45 96.32 -73.76
C ILE A 217 53.46 97.46 -73.61
N LYS A 218 54.27 97.48 -72.54
CA LYS A 218 55.33 98.49 -72.37
C LYS A 218 56.37 98.44 -73.50
N THR A 219 56.79 97.25 -73.91
CA THR A 219 57.75 97.07 -75.01
C THR A 219 57.15 97.53 -76.34
N GLU A 220 55.94 97.12 -76.70
CA GLU A 220 55.27 97.55 -77.93
C GLU A 220 55.05 99.07 -77.96
N ILE A 221 54.70 99.69 -76.84
CA ILE A 221 54.61 101.16 -76.74
C ILE A 221 55.98 101.80 -76.93
N ALA A 222 57.03 101.25 -76.34
CA ALA A 222 58.40 101.77 -76.48
C ALA A 222 58.92 101.64 -77.92
N ASP A 223 58.65 100.52 -78.57
CA ASP A 223 58.99 100.26 -79.97
C ASP A 223 58.20 101.21 -80.88
N ALA A 224 56.89 101.33 -80.69
CA ALA A 224 56.05 102.29 -81.41
C ALA A 224 56.53 103.73 -81.23
N LYS A 225 56.94 104.11 -80.00
CA LYS A 225 57.51 105.45 -79.73
C LYS A 225 58.85 105.65 -80.42
N THR A 226 59.70 104.62 -80.45
CA THR A 226 61.00 104.66 -81.12
C THR A 226 60.85 104.78 -82.62
N ASP A 227 59.92 104.03 -83.21
CA ASP A 227 59.61 104.12 -84.63
C ASP A 227 58.98 105.47 -84.99
N LEU A 228 58.13 106.02 -84.12
CA LEU A 228 57.60 107.37 -84.27
C LEU A 228 58.72 108.43 -84.19
N MET A 229 59.71 108.27 -83.29
CA MET A 229 60.90 109.12 -83.23
C MET A 229 61.77 108.99 -84.49
N LYS A 230 62.01 107.77 -85.00
CA LYS A 230 62.74 107.58 -86.27
C LYS A 230 62.03 108.30 -87.42
N TRP A 231 60.70 108.17 -87.52
CA TRP A 231 59.89 108.89 -88.51
C TRP A 231 59.98 110.41 -88.32
N MET A 232 59.91 110.91 -87.08
CA MET A 232 60.07 112.34 -86.80
C MET A 232 61.47 112.87 -87.15
N VAL A 233 62.53 112.12 -86.88
CA VAL A 233 63.90 112.52 -87.24
C VAL A 233 64.06 112.50 -88.77
N ALA A 234 63.54 111.48 -89.44
CA ALA A 234 63.54 111.42 -90.90
C ALA A 234 62.80 112.63 -91.49
N THR A 235 61.62 112.98 -90.97
CA THR A 235 60.88 114.16 -91.43
C THR A 235 61.58 115.48 -91.08
N MET A 236 62.18 115.62 -89.89
CA MET A 236 62.97 116.80 -89.51
C MET A 236 64.22 116.98 -90.38
N LEU A 237 64.95 115.91 -90.71
CA LEU A 237 66.09 115.98 -91.62
C LEU A 237 65.65 116.42 -93.02
N VAL A 238 64.53 115.90 -93.53
CA VAL A 238 63.92 116.38 -94.78
C VAL A 238 63.55 117.85 -94.68
N GLN A 239 62.90 118.30 -93.59
CA GLN A 239 62.55 119.70 -93.36
C GLN A 239 63.78 120.61 -93.28
N THR A 240 64.84 120.19 -92.59
CA THR A 240 66.07 120.98 -92.41
C THR A 240 66.85 121.07 -93.73
N GLY A 241 66.89 119.98 -94.50
CA GLY A 241 67.43 119.97 -95.86
C GLY A 241 66.67 120.92 -96.78
N LEU A 242 65.34 120.95 -96.71
CA LEU A 242 64.50 121.93 -97.42
C LEU A 242 64.83 123.37 -97.01
N ILE A 243 64.97 123.66 -95.72
CA ILE A 243 65.29 125.02 -95.22
C ILE A 243 66.69 125.47 -95.66
N LEU A 244 67.70 124.61 -95.56
CA LEU A 244 69.06 124.92 -96.03
C LEU A 244 69.11 125.13 -97.55
N GLY A 245 68.36 124.31 -98.30
CA GLY A 245 68.16 124.49 -99.73
C GLY A 245 67.53 125.84 -100.05
N LEU A 246 66.55 126.28 -99.25
CA LEU A 246 65.95 127.60 -99.37
C LEU A 246 66.94 128.72 -98.99
N MET A 247 67.71 128.60 -97.89
CA MET A 247 68.68 129.64 -97.49
C MET A 247 69.80 129.86 -98.51
N LYS A 248 70.32 128.81 -99.16
CA LYS A 248 71.29 128.94 -100.27
C LYS A 248 70.72 129.60 -101.52
N LEU A 249 69.40 129.65 -101.66
CA LEU A 249 68.74 130.34 -102.77
C LEU A 249 68.61 131.85 -102.52
N PHE A 250 68.84 132.31 -101.29
CA PHE A 250 68.64 133.69 -100.84
C PHE A 250 69.90 134.38 -100.27
N ALA A 251 71.08 133.75 -100.37
CA ALA A 251 72.39 134.31 -100.03
C ALA A 251 73.36 134.13 -101.21
#